data_AF-A0A2V7YNK5-F1
#
_entry.id   AF-A0A2V7YNK5-F1
#
_cell.length_a   1.000
_cell.length_b   1.000
_cell.length_c   1.000
_cell.angle_alpha   90.00
_cell.angle_beta   90.00
_cell.angle_gamma   90.00
#
_symmetry.space_group_name_H-M   'P 1'
#
loop_
_entity.id
_entity.type
_entity.pdbx_description
1 polymer ?
#
loop_
_entity_poly.entity_id
_entity_poly.type
_entity_poly.pdbx_seq_one_letter_code
_entity_poly.pdbx_strand_id
1 'polypeptide(L)'
;MNRHVSTEQLSAYLDAELGYSEIRQIENHCAACKECGARLDDMQRVVSGLGRLERSVPPPALRQQIRQQVAVQPPAPSLERAYNSVRLLFFPIRPALRTAAAMGLALTVGIFIVHHEAEGLPPTPRPGEEVVTVELGAQIGQLLTTSEVADRQFIWTDDGWIQKGLEGQTPVARMDAGSPQGRALLTRYSDLKLLLEDGYPVVLRYDLETVEIRNLPPNRIIGFEPQPVPRRARHIHGSIVAA
;
A
#
# COMPACT_ATOMS: atom_id res chain seq x y z
N MET A 1 -22.27 30.98 0.11
CA MET A 1 -22.16 30.05 1.27
C MET A 1 -21.34 30.74 2.36
N ASN A 2 -21.97 31.22 3.42
CA ASN A 2 -21.29 31.88 4.55
C ASN A 2 -21.28 30.94 5.77
N ARG A 3 -20.61 29.79 5.67
CA ARG A 3 -20.41 28.91 6.82
C ARG A 3 -18.91 28.84 7.09
N HIS A 4 -18.50 29.31 8.26
CA HIS A 4 -17.12 29.27 8.72
C HIS A 4 -16.73 27.85 9.13
N VAL A 5 -15.42 27.56 9.10
CA VAL A 5 -14.85 26.29 9.60
C VAL A 5 -14.95 26.29 11.13
N SER A 6 -15.33 25.15 11.71
CA SER A 6 -15.44 25.04 13.17
C SER A 6 -14.05 24.97 13.83
N THR A 7 -13.96 25.32 15.11
CA THR A 7 -12.70 25.28 15.85
C THR A 7 -12.16 23.85 15.96
N GLU A 8 -13.05 22.87 16.10
CA GLU A 8 -12.71 21.45 16.18
C GLU A 8 -12.07 20.96 14.88
N GLN A 9 -12.59 21.40 13.73
CA GLN A 9 -12.01 21.08 12.42
C GLN A 9 -10.64 21.73 12.23
N LEU A 10 -10.46 22.98 12.68
CA LEU A 10 -9.14 23.63 12.66
C LEU A 10 -8.13 22.96 13.61
N SER A 11 -8.58 22.46 14.76
CA SER A 11 -7.72 21.67 15.66
C SER A 11 -7.33 20.35 15.02
N ALA A 12 -8.29 19.58 14.51
CA ALA A 12 -8.04 18.32 13.81
C ALA A 12 -7.09 18.50 12.60
N TYR A 13 -7.18 19.64 11.91
CA TYR A 13 -6.22 20.02 10.87
C TYR A 13 -4.80 20.18 11.42
N LEU A 14 -4.61 20.86 12.55
CA LEU A 14 -3.29 21.05 13.17
C LEU A 14 -2.72 19.75 13.78
N ASP A 15 -3.59 18.88 14.27
CA ASP A 15 -3.24 17.59 14.86
C ASP A 15 -3.05 16.49 13.79
N ALA A 16 -3.22 16.81 12.50
CA ALA A 16 -3.12 15.90 11.35
C ALA A 16 -4.11 14.71 11.41
N GLU A 17 -5.31 14.94 11.96
CA GLU A 17 -6.36 13.93 12.12
C GLU A 17 -7.38 13.90 10.97
N LEU A 18 -7.27 14.84 10.02
CA LEU A 18 -8.19 14.95 8.89
C LEU A 18 -7.71 14.19 7.65
N GLY A 19 -8.66 13.72 6.85
CA GLY A 19 -8.37 13.14 5.54
C GLY A 19 -7.94 14.20 4.52
N TYR A 20 -7.29 13.77 3.44
CA TYR A 20 -6.75 14.67 2.40
C TYR A 20 -7.81 15.61 1.79
N SER A 21 -9.00 15.09 1.52
CA SER A 21 -10.10 15.90 0.94
C SER A 21 -10.58 16.98 1.90
N GLU A 22 -10.60 16.72 3.21
CA GLU A 22 -10.99 17.67 4.25
C GLU A 22 -9.92 18.74 4.45
N ILE A 23 -8.64 18.34 4.44
CA ILE A 23 -7.48 19.24 4.45
C ILE A 23 -7.59 20.25 3.30
N ARG A 24 -7.77 19.77 2.05
CA ARG A 24 -7.93 20.64 0.88
C ARG A 24 -9.11 21.60 1.00
N GLN A 25 -10.23 21.14 1.56
CA GLN A 25 -11.40 22.00 1.77
C GLN A 25 -11.12 23.11 2.78
N ILE A 26 -10.46 22.80 3.90
CA ILE A 26 -10.09 23.78 4.92
C ILE A 26 -9.08 24.78 4.37
N GLU A 27 -8.05 24.33 3.65
CA GLU A 27 -7.06 25.20 3.03
C GLU A 27 -7.69 26.17 2.03
N ASN A 28 -8.51 25.65 1.10
CA ASN A 28 -9.23 26.47 0.14
C ASN A 28 -10.17 27.46 0.83
N HIS A 29 -10.85 27.05 1.91
CA HIS A 29 -11.70 27.92 2.68
C HIS A 29 -10.92 29.02 3.40
N CYS A 30 -9.80 28.70 4.06
CA CYS A 30 -8.97 29.66 4.77
C CYS A 30 -8.30 30.65 3.82
N ALA A 31 -7.95 30.22 2.60
CA ALA A 31 -7.46 31.11 1.55
C ALA A 31 -8.54 32.10 1.06
N ALA A 32 -9.81 31.69 1.03
CA ALA A 32 -10.93 32.53 0.60
C ALA A 32 -11.54 33.38 1.73
N CYS A 33 -11.50 32.89 2.98
CA CYS A 33 -12.12 33.50 4.15
C CYS A 33 -11.06 34.03 5.13
N LYS A 34 -10.90 35.35 5.15
CA LYS A 34 -9.91 36.04 6.02
C LYS A 34 -10.08 35.74 7.50
N GLU A 35 -11.31 35.56 7.99
CA GLU A 35 -11.57 35.26 9.40
C GLU A 35 -11.07 33.86 9.77
N CYS A 36 -11.37 32.86 8.95
CA CYS A 36 -10.92 31.49 9.18
C CYS A 36 -9.39 31.37 9.04
N GLY A 37 -8.80 32.06 8.05
CA GLY A 37 -7.34 32.15 7.91
C GLY A 37 -6.66 32.76 9.14
N ALA A 38 -7.17 33.90 9.63
CA ALA A 38 -6.63 34.54 10.84
C ALA A 38 -6.76 33.63 12.09
N ARG A 39 -7.88 32.92 12.24
CA ARG A 39 -8.06 31.98 13.35
C ARG A 39 -7.08 30.80 13.28
N LEU A 40 -6.85 30.26 12.09
CA LEU A 40 -5.85 29.20 11.89
C LEU A 40 -4.43 29.70 12.22
N ASP A 41 -4.05 30.89 11.75
CA ASP A 41 -2.75 31.51 12.05
C ASP A 41 -2.55 31.72 13.57
N ASP A 42 -3.60 32.16 14.28
CA ASP A 42 -3.57 32.30 15.74
C ASP A 42 -3.28 30.97 16.44
N MET A 43 -3.99 29.90 16.05
CA MET A 43 -3.80 28.57 16.61
C MET A 43 -2.41 28.01 16.29
N GLN A 44 -1.90 28.20 15.07
CA GLN A 44 -0.54 27.81 14.67
C GLN A 44 0.53 28.54 15.50
N ARG A 45 0.33 29.82 15.83
CA ARG A 45 1.24 30.57 16.70
C ARG A 45 1.29 29.98 18.12
N VAL A 46 0.16 29.51 18.64
CA VAL A 46 0.12 28.83 19.95
C VAL A 46 0.89 27.52 19.90
N VAL A 47 0.59 26.65 18.92
CA VAL A 47 1.25 25.34 18.77
C VAL A 47 2.77 25.48 18.57
N SER A 48 3.19 26.37 17.69
CA SER A 48 4.62 26.65 17.46
C SER A 48 5.30 27.30 18.66
N GLY A 49 4.57 28.00 19.52
CA GLY A 49 5.05 28.50 20.81
C GLY A 49 5.32 27.38 21.81
N LEU A 50 4.41 26.41 21.91
CA LEU A 50 4.57 25.22 22.77
C LEU A 50 5.77 24.36 22.34
N GLY A 51 6.03 24.25 21.04
CA GLY A 51 7.19 23.51 20.51
C GLY A 51 8.56 24.10 20.90
N ARG A 52 8.61 25.35 21.38
CA ARG A 52 9.85 25.99 21.86
C ARG A 52 10.15 25.73 23.33
N LEU A 53 9.20 25.14 24.05
CA LEU A 53 9.41 24.76 25.45
C LEU A 53 10.50 23.69 25.52
N GLU A 54 11.28 23.73 26.59
CA GLU A 54 12.36 22.78 26.80
C GLU A 54 11.81 21.36 26.85
N ARG A 55 12.23 20.54 25.89
CA ARG A 55 11.72 19.19 25.74
C ARG A 55 12.25 18.35 26.89
N SER A 56 11.36 17.73 27.66
CA SER A 56 11.79 16.88 28.76
C SER A 56 12.65 15.73 28.22
N VAL A 57 13.84 15.56 28.80
CA VAL A 57 14.72 14.46 28.42
C VAL A 57 14.15 13.18 29.05
N PRO A 58 13.75 12.17 28.24
CA PRO A 58 13.21 10.94 28.78
C PRO A 58 14.29 10.20 29.60
N PRO A 59 13.94 9.57 30.74
CA PRO A 59 14.88 8.82 31.56
C PRO A 59 15.62 7.75 30.73
N PRO A 60 16.92 7.51 30.97
CA PRO A 60 17.69 6.53 30.19
C PRO A 60 17.11 5.11 30.30
N ALA A 61 16.53 4.76 31.46
CA ALA A 61 15.87 3.48 31.68
C ALA A 61 14.69 3.24 30.73
N LEU A 62 13.93 4.28 30.36
CA LEU A 62 12.79 4.16 29.45
C LEU A 62 13.24 3.71 28.06
N ARG A 63 14.38 4.21 27.57
CA ARG A 63 14.93 3.78 26.27
C ARG A 63 15.27 2.29 26.27
N GLN A 64 15.82 1.80 27.39
CA GLN A 64 16.16 0.38 27.53
C GLN A 64 14.91 -0.49 27.56
N GLN A 65 13.87 -0.07 28.28
CA GLN A 65 12.57 -0.76 28.32
C GLN A 65 11.92 -0.83 26.94
N ILE A 66 11.89 0.29 26.19
CA ILE A 66 11.35 0.32 24.83
C ILE A 66 12.11 -0.65 23.92
N ARG A 67 13.45 -0.65 23.96
CA ARG A 67 14.26 -1.58 23.15
C ARG A 67 13.98 -3.05 23.47
N GLN A 68 13.78 -3.38 24.75
CA GLN A 68 13.42 -4.73 25.15
C GLN A 68 12.04 -5.12 24.62
N GLN A 69 11.03 -4.23 24.71
CA GLN A 69 9.69 -4.52 24.21
C GLN A 69 9.64 -4.64 22.68
N VAL A 70 10.39 -3.80 21.95
CA VAL A 70 10.49 -3.89 20.49
C VAL A 70 11.24 -5.16 20.06
N ALA A 71 12.31 -5.55 20.76
CA ALA A 71 13.05 -6.77 20.45
C ALA A 71 12.24 -8.06 20.75
N VAL A 72 11.26 -7.99 21.64
CA VAL A 72 10.38 -9.12 21.99
C VAL A 72 9.24 -9.28 20.99
N GLN A 73 8.93 -8.29 20.15
CA GLN A 73 8.05 -8.51 19.01
C GLN A 73 8.83 -9.26 17.93
N PRO A 74 8.56 -10.57 17.71
CA PRO A 74 9.17 -11.26 16.59
C PRO A 74 8.75 -10.51 15.32
N PRO A 75 9.66 -10.32 14.34
CA PRO A 75 9.27 -9.80 13.05
C PRO A 75 8.11 -10.65 12.55
N ALA A 76 7.02 -10.00 12.13
CA ALA A 76 5.83 -10.69 11.63
C ALA A 76 6.30 -11.80 10.67
N PRO A 77 5.83 -13.05 10.85
CA PRO A 77 6.23 -14.13 9.97
C PRO A 77 5.80 -13.72 8.55
N SER A 78 6.78 -13.39 7.70
CA SER A 78 6.50 -13.13 6.31
C SER A 78 5.83 -14.37 5.73
N LEU A 79 4.65 -14.21 5.12
CA LEU A 79 3.88 -15.31 4.51
C LEU A 79 4.76 -16.15 3.56
N GLU A 80 5.76 -15.51 2.94
CA GLU A 80 6.85 -16.13 2.19
C GLU A 80 7.55 -17.30 2.92
N ARG A 81 7.91 -17.16 4.20
CA ARG A 81 8.60 -18.23 4.95
C ARG A 81 7.66 -19.39 5.28
N ALA A 82 6.42 -19.09 5.67
CA ALA A 82 5.42 -20.11 5.96
C ALA A 82 5.06 -20.93 4.69
N TYR A 83 4.88 -20.24 3.55
CA TYR A 83 4.52 -20.86 2.29
C TYR A 83 5.63 -21.78 1.74
N ASN A 84 6.90 -21.40 1.88
CA ASN A 84 8.02 -22.23 1.44
C ASN A 84 8.22 -23.50 2.28
N SER A 85 7.99 -23.43 3.61
CA SER A 85 8.01 -24.62 4.48
C SER A 85 6.85 -25.59 4.22
N VAL A 86 5.66 -25.06 3.89
CA VAL A 86 4.51 -25.90 3.52
C VAL A 86 4.73 -26.53 2.14
N ARG A 87 5.26 -25.79 1.16
CA ARG A 87 5.56 -26.31 -0.19
C ARG A 87 6.57 -27.46 -0.20
N LEU A 88 7.56 -27.44 0.71
CA LEU A 88 8.55 -28.51 0.88
C LEU A 88 7.98 -29.76 1.57
N LEU A 89 6.94 -29.62 2.39
CA LEU A 89 6.24 -30.76 3.00
C LEU A 89 5.22 -31.41 2.05
N PHE A 90 4.66 -30.64 1.11
CA PHE A 90 3.68 -31.13 0.13
C PHE A 90 4.26 -31.57 -1.22
N PHE A 91 5.58 -31.57 -1.39
CA PHE A 91 6.25 -32.18 -2.54
C PHE A 91 7.61 -32.76 -2.14
N PRO A 92 7.91 -34.06 -2.41
CA PRO A 92 7.33 -34.90 -3.47
C PRO A 92 6.81 -36.27 -2.99
N ILE A 93 6.22 -37.03 -3.93
CA ILE A 93 6.13 -38.51 -4.01
C ILE A 93 4.67 -39.04 -4.17
N ARG A 94 4.39 -39.48 -5.40
CA ARG A 94 3.31 -40.36 -5.92
C ARG A 94 1.94 -39.73 -6.27
N PRO A 95 1.55 -39.73 -7.58
CA PRO A 95 0.26 -39.20 -8.05
C PRO A 95 -0.96 -39.98 -7.52
N ALA A 96 -0.77 -41.19 -6.99
CA ALA A 96 -1.84 -42.02 -6.45
C ALA A 96 -2.46 -41.51 -5.13
N LEU A 97 -1.76 -40.66 -4.35
CA LEU A 97 -2.31 -40.12 -3.11
C LEU A 97 -3.20 -38.88 -3.28
N ARG A 98 -3.20 -38.26 -4.47
CA ARG A 98 -3.99 -37.04 -4.73
C ARG A 98 -5.50 -37.28 -4.79
N THR A 99 -5.93 -38.47 -5.18
CA THR A 99 -7.36 -38.81 -5.31
C THR A 99 -8.00 -39.12 -3.96
N ALA A 100 -7.26 -39.72 -3.03
CA ALA A 100 -7.78 -40.05 -1.69
C ALA A 100 -8.03 -38.79 -0.83
N ALA A 101 -7.14 -37.79 -0.90
CA ALA A 101 -7.29 -36.56 -0.12
C ALA A 101 -8.47 -35.69 -0.59
N ALA A 102 -8.73 -35.62 -1.90
CA ALA A 102 -9.88 -34.89 -2.45
C ALA A 102 -11.22 -35.53 -2.05
N MET A 103 -11.29 -36.87 -2.02
CA MET A 103 -12.49 -37.57 -1.54
C MET A 103 -12.71 -37.41 -0.03
N GLY A 104 -11.64 -37.40 0.77
CA GLY A 104 -11.73 -37.15 2.21
C GLY A 104 -12.28 -35.76 2.54
N LEU A 105 -11.80 -34.72 1.85
CA LEU A 105 -12.24 -33.34 2.08
C LEU A 105 -13.70 -33.12 1.63
N ALA A 106 -14.12 -33.74 0.53
CA ALA A 106 -15.52 -33.73 0.09
C ALA A 106 -16.46 -34.42 1.10
N LEU A 107 -16.02 -35.53 1.72
CA LEU A 107 -16.79 -36.24 2.75
C LEU A 107 -16.93 -35.41 4.03
N THR A 108 -15.87 -34.76 4.49
CA THR A 108 -15.93 -33.90 5.69
C THR A 108 -16.79 -32.66 5.46
N VAL A 109 -16.73 -32.04 4.28
CA VAL A 109 -17.58 -30.90 3.92
C VAL A 109 -19.04 -31.33 3.80
N GLY A 110 -19.33 -32.49 3.20
CA GLY A 110 -20.68 -33.03 3.12
C GLY A 110 -21.28 -33.36 4.49
N ILE A 111 -20.52 -33.99 5.38
CA ILE A 111 -20.95 -34.30 6.76
C ILE A 111 -21.18 -33.01 7.56
N PHE A 112 -20.35 -32.00 7.38
CA PHE A 112 -20.51 -30.70 8.05
C PHE A 112 -21.78 -29.97 7.59
N ILE A 113 -22.11 -29.98 6.30
CA ILE A 113 -23.35 -29.37 5.77
C ILE A 113 -24.59 -30.07 6.35
N VAL A 114 -24.60 -31.41 6.39
CA VAL A 114 -25.72 -32.18 6.95
C VAL A 114 -25.88 -31.98 8.46
N HIS A 115 -24.79 -31.78 9.21
CA HIS A 115 -24.87 -31.45 10.64
C HIS A 115 -25.27 -29.99 10.89
N HIS A 116 -24.91 -29.06 10.00
CA HIS A 116 -25.26 -27.64 10.17
C HIS A 116 -26.72 -27.31 9.80
N GLU A 117 -27.39 -28.14 9.00
CA GLU A 117 -28.83 -27.99 8.71
C GLU A 117 -29.74 -28.33 9.92
N ALA A 118 -29.21 -28.98 10.96
CA ALA A 118 -29.98 -29.32 12.15
C ALA A 118 -30.07 -28.17 13.18
N GLU A 119 -29.18 -27.17 13.11
CA GLU A 119 -29.15 -26.04 14.04
C GLU A 119 -29.56 -24.73 13.35
N GLY A 120 -30.87 -24.47 13.38
CA GLY A 120 -31.42 -23.12 13.32
C GLY A 120 -31.78 -22.60 11.93
N LEU A 121 -33.02 -22.89 11.51
CA LEU A 121 -33.69 -21.99 10.56
C LEU A 121 -33.77 -20.59 11.20
N PRO A 122 -33.24 -19.53 10.57
CA PRO A 122 -33.51 -18.19 11.02
C PRO A 122 -35.01 -17.89 10.90
N PRO A 123 -35.60 -17.14 11.85
CA PRO A 123 -37.02 -16.79 11.79
C PRO A 123 -37.29 -16.00 10.50
N THR A 124 -38.39 -16.33 9.82
CA THR A 124 -38.84 -15.61 8.64
C THR A 124 -39.14 -14.15 9.01
N PRO A 125 -38.61 -13.16 8.28
CA PRO A 125 -38.90 -11.76 8.54
C PRO A 125 -40.39 -11.47 8.26
N ARG A 126 -41.01 -10.67 9.13
CA ARG A 126 -42.41 -10.26 8.98
C ARG A 126 -42.54 -9.30 7.78
N PRO A 127 -43.66 -9.32 7.05
CA PRO A 127 -43.87 -8.37 5.96
C PRO A 127 -43.98 -6.96 6.53
N GLY A 128 -43.01 -6.10 6.25
CA GLY A 128 -42.98 -4.70 6.68
C GLY A 128 -41.63 -4.18 7.19
N GLU A 129 -40.63 -5.04 7.35
CA GLU A 129 -39.27 -4.63 7.72
C GLU A 129 -38.41 -4.53 6.46
N GLU A 130 -38.18 -3.30 5.98
CA GLU A 130 -37.21 -3.01 4.93
C GLU A 130 -35.80 -3.22 5.51
N VAL A 131 -35.33 -4.47 5.44
CA VAL A 131 -33.92 -4.77 5.67
C VAL A 131 -33.17 -4.22 4.48
N VAL A 132 -32.57 -3.05 4.65
CA VAL A 132 -31.55 -2.52 3.73
C VAL A 132 -30.36 -3.47 3.82
N THR A 133 -30.30 -4.43 2.91
CA THR A 133 -29.10 -5.19 2.61
C THR A 133 -28.08 -4.23 2.03
N VAL A 134 -27.26 -3.64 2.90
CA VAL A 134 -25.98 -3.08 2.49
C VAL A 134 -25.15 -4.27 2.01
N GLU A 135 -24.83 -4.30 0.72
CA GLU A 135 -23.87 -5.27 0.19
C GLU A 135 -22.55 -5.10 0.95
N LEU A 136 -22.31 -6.00 1.91
CA LEU A 136 -21.06 -6.12 2.63
C LEU A 136 -20.05 -6.83 1.70
N GLY A 137 -19.69 -6.15 0.61
CA GLY A 137 -18.66 -6.59 -0.35
C GLY A 137 -17.25 -6.13 0.02
N ALA A 138 -17.05 -5.41 1.11
CA ALA A 138 -15.74 -4.97 1.58
C ALA A 138 -15.37 -5.70 2.87
N GLN A 139 -14.41 -6.62 2.76
CA GLN A 139 -13.78 -7.31 3.88
C GLN A 139 -13.32 -6.30 4.94
N ILE A 140 -13.95 -6.36 6.12
CA ILE A 140 -13.45 -5.77 7.35
C ILE A 140 -12.23 -6.62 7.75
N GLY A 141 -11.02 -6.12 7.52
CA GLY A 141 -9.79 -6.85 7.88
C GLY A 141 -8.44 -6.19 7.58
N GLN A 142 -8.38 -5.19 6.70
CA GLN A 142 -7.17 -4.39 6.49
C GLN A 142 -7.60 -2.93 6.34
N LEU A 143 -7.20 -2.08 7.29
CA LEU A 143 -7.19 -0.64 7.09
C LEU A 143 -6.23 -0.36 5.93
N LEU A 144 -6.73 -0.37 4.71
CA LEU A 144 -5.98 0.00 3.52
C LEU A 144 -5.66 1.49 3.69
N THR A 145 -4.42 1.81 4.04
CA THR A 145 -3.95 3.19 4.08
C THR A 145 -4.05 3.73 2.67
N THR A 146 -5.02 4.62 2.44
CA THR A 146 -5.19 5.30 1.16
C THR A 146 -4.62 6.70 1.26
N SER A 147 -3.89 7.12 0.22
CA SER A 147 -3.33 8.46 0.11
C SER A 147 -3.67 9.03 -1.25
N GLU A 148 -4.09 10.29 -1.30
CA GLU A 148 -4.36 10.98 -2.56
C GLU A 148 -3.21 11.95 -2.87
N VAL A 149 -2.51 11.69 -3.96
CA VAL A 149 -1.28 12.40 -4.34
C VAL A 149 -1.33 12.70 -5.82
N ALA A 150 -1.12 13.96 -6.21
CA ALA A 150 -1.20 14.41 -7.61
C ALA A 150 -2.52 14.01 -8.31
N ASP A 151 -3.66 14.28 -7.67
CA ASP A 151 -5.02 13.95 -8.13
C ASP A 151 -5.25 12.46 -8.43
N ARG A 152 -4.49 11.59 -7.74
CA ARG A 152 -4.53 10.14 -7.89
C ARG A 152 -4.61 9.48 -6.53
N GLN A 153 -5.44 8.46 -6.43
CA GLN A 153 -5.53 7.64 -5.22
C GLN A 153 -4.48 6.53 -5.27
N PHE A 154 -3.74 6.40 -4.18
CA PHE A 154 -2.79 5.34 -3.92
C PHE A 154 -3.25 4.52 -2.73
N ILE A 155 -2.99 3.23 -2.80
CA ILE A 155 -3.30 2.24 -1.79
C ILE A 155 -1.98 1.67 -1.31
N TRP A 156 -1.78 1.66 0.00
CA TRP A 156 -0.64 0.99 0.61
C TRP A 156 -0.80 -0.53 0.54
N THR A 157 0.24 -1.22 0.08
CA THR A 157 0.37 -2.68 0.10
C THR A 157 1.69 -3.08 0.76
N ASP A 158 1.88 -4.38 1.03
CA ASP A 158 3.13 -4.91 1.58
C ASP A 158 4.34 -4.63 0.67
N ASP A 159 4.10 -4.42 -0.62
CA ASP A 159 5.14 -4.17 -1.63
C ASP A 159 5.37 -2.68 -1.93
N GLY A 160 4.55 -1.77 -1.38
CA GLY A 160 4.68 -0.31 -1.54
C GLY A 160 3.37 0.41 -1.86
N TRP A 161 3.45 1.61 -2.45
CA TRP A 161 2.28 2.39 -2.85
C TRP A 161 1.82 2.00 -4.25
N ILE A 162 0.56 1.61 -4.43
CA ILE A 162 0.00 1.25 -5.74
C ILE A 162 -1.16 2.21 -6.08
N GLN A 163 -1.12 2.81 -7.27
CA GLN A 163 -2.24 3.61 -7.76
C GLN A 163 -3.50 2.75 -7.88
N LYS A 164 -4.61 3.24 -7.32
CA LYS A 164 -5.92 2.58 -7.38
C LYS A 164 -6.32 2.27 -8.82
N GLY A 165 -6.75 1.03 -9.08
CA GLY A 165 -7.04 0.48 -10.40
C GLY A 165 -5.86 -0.25 -11.07
N LEU A 166 -4.67 -0.27 -10.45
CA LEU A 166 -3.50 -1.04 -10.90
C LEU A 166 -3.20 -2.23 -9.97
N GLU A 167 -4.11 -2.58 -9.06
CA GLU A 167 -3.95 -3.69 -8.13
C GLU A 167 -3.78 -5.01 -8.92
N GLY A 168 -2.71 -5.74 -8.66
CA GLY A 168 -2.39 -6.99 -9.36
C GLY A 168 -1.80 -6.83 -10.77
N GLN A 169 -1.56 -5.60 -11.25
CA GLN A 169 -0.82 -5.37 -12.49
C GLN A 169 0.69 -5.41 -12.24
N THR A 170 1.41 -6.18 -13.06
CA THR A 170 2.88 -6.18 -13.01
C THR A 170 3.43 -4.92 -13.68
N PRO A 171 4.30 -4.15 -13.02
CA PRO A 171 4.97 -3.02 -13.66
C PRO A 171 5.75 -3.48 -14.90
N VAL A 172 5.53 -2.80 -16.03
CA VAL A 172 6.23 -3.08 -17.29
C VAL A 172 7.60 -2.41 -17.33
N ALA A 173 7.79 -1.35 -16.54
CA ALA A 173 9.04 -0.64 -16.41
C ALA A 173 9.35 -0.31 -14.94
N ARG A 174 10.64 -0.35 -14.61
CA ARG A 174 11.16 0.12 -13.32
C ARG A 174 12.03 1.34 -13.56
N MET A 175 11.79 2.39 -12.77
CA MET A 175 12.41 3.69 -12.94
C MET A 175 13.05 4.13 -11.63
N ASP A 176 14.29 4.60 -11.72
CA ASP A 176 14.97 5.23 -10.60
C ASP A 176 14.54 6.70 -10.48
N ALA A 177 14.20 7.14 -9.26
CA ALA A 177 13.73 8.50 -8.99
C ALA A 177 14.79 9.58 -9.33
N GLY A 178 16.08 9.26 -9.24
CA GLY A 178 17.20 10.12 -9.63
C GLY A 178 17.54 10.10 -11.12
N SER A 179 17.08 9.10 -11.88
CA SER A 179 17.25 9.05 -13.34
C SER A 179 16.65 10.28 -14.04
N PRO A 180 17.10 10.65 -15.26
CA PRO A 180 16.51 11.77 -16.00
C PRO A 180 14.98 11.65 -16.18
N GLN A 181 14.49 10.43 -16.43
CA GLN A 181 13.07 10.14 -16.59
C GLN A 181 12.33 10.25 -15.24
N GLY A 182 12.89 9.70 -14.17
CA GLY A 182 12.34 9.83 -12.81
C GLY A 182 12.25 11.28 -12.35
N ARG A 183 13.29 12.07 -12.60
CA ARG A 183 13.29 13.51 -12.30
C ARG A 183 12.26 14.28 -13.11
N ALA A 184 12.07 13.96 -14.39
CA ALA A 184 11.03 14.57 -15.22
C ALA A 184 9.63 14.23 -14.69
N LEU A 185 9.40 12.96 -14.33
CA LEU A 185 8.14 12.50 -13.72
C LEU A 185 7.87 13.23 -12.40
N LEU A 186 8.85 13.29 -11.50
CA LEU A 186 8.73 13.99 -10.20
C LEU A 186 8.67 15.51 -10.32
N THR A 187 9.09 16.08 -11.45
CA THR A 187 8.88 17.51 -11.74
C THR A 187 7.43 17.77 -12.13
N ARG A 188 6.81 16.84 -12.89
CA ARG A 188 5.39 16.92 -13.26
C ARG A 188 4.47 16.60 -12.09
N TYR A 189 4.88 15.67 -11.21
CA TYR A 189 4.12 15.21 -10.05
C TYR A 189 4.96 15.35 -8.78
N SER A 190 5.16 16.59 -8.33
CA SER A 190 6.00 16.92 -7.16
C SER A 190 5.61 16.15 -5.90
N ASP A 191 4.32 15.92 -5.73
CA ASP A 191 3.74 15.37 -4.51
C ASP A 191 4.05 13.88 -4.37
N LEU A 192 4.41 13.18 -5.46
CA LEU A 192 4.85 11.78 -5.42
C LEU A 192 6.14 11.60 -4.60
N LYS A 193 6.90 12.68 -4.37
CA LYS A 193 8.06 12.63 -3.48
C LYS A 193 7.67 12.21 -2.06
N LEU A 194 6.50 12.62 -1.57
CA LEU A 194 6.01 12.27 -0.24
C LEU A 194 5.88 10.75 -0.08
N LEU A 195 5.40 10.06 -1.12
CA LEU A 195 5.26 8.60 -1.12
C LEU A 195 6.60 7.86 -1.22
N LEU A 196 7.65 8.54 -1.68
CA LEU A 196 9.00 8.00 -1.87
C LEU A 196 9.95 8.30 -0.70
N GLU A 197 9.54 9.13 0.28
CA GLU A 197 10.37 9.49 1.44
C GLU A 197 10.72 8.27 2.29
N ASP A 198 9.76 7.36 2.46
CA ASP A 198 9.93 6.14 3.25
C ASP A 198 10.73 5.04 2.51
N GLY A 199 11.18 5.30 1.29
CA GLY A 199 12.00 4.37 0.49
C GLY A 199 11.22 3.23 -0.17
N TYR A 200 9.90 3.20 -0.04
CA TYR A 200 9.03 2.22 -0.70
C TYR A 200 8.81 2.57 -2.18
N PRO A 201 8.64 1.57 -3.06
CA PRO A 201 8.32 1.83 -4.45
C PRO A 201 6.91 2.42 -4.59
N VAL A 202 6.71 3.22 -5.63
CA VAL A 202 5.40 3.72 -6.04
C VAL A 202 5.08 3.18 -7.42
N VAL A 203 3.96 2.48 -7.56
CA VAL A 203 3.45 1.96 -8.84
C VAL A 203 2.35 2.88 -9.34
N LEU A 204 2.53 3.44 -10.53
CA LEU A 204 1.61 4.38 -11.15
C LEU A 204 1.53 4.19 -12.66
N ARG A 205 0.46 4.71 -13.27
CA ARG A 205 0.37 4.78 -14.73
C ARG A 205 1.03 6.05 -15.24
N TYR A 206 2.06 5.92 -16.07
CA TYR A 206 2.81 7.01 -16.68
C TYR A 206 2.97 6.74 -18.17
N ASP A 207 2.60 7.71 -19.02
CA ASP A 207 2.64 7.58 -20.50
C ASP A 207 1.99 6.27 -21.02
N LEU A 208 0.83 5.91 -20.46
CA LEU A 208 0.05 4.69 -20.75
C LEU A 208 0.68 3.36 -20.27
N GLU A 209 1.83 3.41 -19.62
CA GLU A 209 2.53 2.25 -19.07
C GLU A 209 2.41 2.19 -17.54
N THR A 210 2.39 1.00 -16.97
CA THR A 210 2.48 0.77 -15.52
C THR A 210 3.95 0.81 -15.12
N VAL A 211 4.35 1.87 -14.41
CA VAL A 211 5.73 2.13 -14.03
C VAL A 211 5.87 2.03 -12.51
N GLU A 212 6.94 1.39 -12.07
CA GLU A 212 7.37 1.36 -10.67
C GLU A 212 8.54 2.33 -10.49
N ILE A 213 8.36 3.38 -9.69
CA ILE A 213 9.42 4.33 -9.35
C ILE A 213 9.99 4.02 -7.96
N ARG A 214 11.32 4.00 -7.83
CA ARG A 214 12.03 3.75 -6.57
C ARG A 214 13.02 4.86 -6.24
N ASN A 215 13.14 5.18 -4.96
CA ASN A 215 14.21 6.02 -4.45
C ASN A 215 15.41 5.14 -4.07
N LEU A 216 16.24 4.77 -5.06
CA LEU A 216 17.45 4.01 -4.77
C LEU A 216 18.51 4.95 -4.15
N PRO A 217 19.20 4.54 -3.08
CA PRO A 217 20.29 5.34 -2.54
C PRO A 217 21.35 5.57 -3.64
N PRO A 218 22.03 6.73 -3.65
CA PRO A 218 22.87 7.19 -4.76
C PRO A 218 24.17 6.38 -4.97
N ASN A 219 24.26 5.14 -4.50
CA ASN A 219 25.43 4.31 -4.71
C ASN A 219 25.09 2.83 -4.95
N ARG A 220 24.52 2.56 -6.11
CA ARG A 220 24.82 1.35 -6.86
C ARG A 220 24.65 1.69 -8.33
N ILE A 221 25.75 1.99 -9.01
CA ILE A 221 25.84 1.86 -10.47
C ILE A 221 25.63 0.37 -10.76
N ILE A 222 24.37 -0.06 -10.79
CA ILE A 222 24.00 -1.28 -11.49
C ILE A 222 24.12 -0.84 -12.94
N GLY A 223 25.19 -1.30 -13.59
CA GLY A 223 25.33 -1.14 -15.03
C GLY A 223 24.01 -1.52 -15.69
N PHE A 224 23.61 -0.76 -16.70
CA PHE A 224 22.61 -1.22 -17.65
C PHE A 224 22.90 -2.69 -17.93
N GLU A 225 22.07 -3.61 -17.43
CA GLU A 225 22.10 -4.98 -17.92
C GLU A 225 21.46 -4.87 -19.29
N PRO A 226 22.26 -4.92 -20.38
CA PRO A 226 21.69 -4.75 -21.69
C PRO A 226 20.78 -5.93 -21.93
N GLN A 227 19.54 -5.61 -22.31
CA GLN A 227 18.56 -6.55 -22.85
C GLN A 227 19.30 -7.59 -23.74
N PRO A 228 19.10 -8.90 -23.54
CA PRO A 228 19.74 -9.89 -24.39
C PRO A 228 19.26 -9.69 -25.83
N VAL A 229 20.15 -9.13 -26.66
CA VAL A 229 19.91 -8.92 -28.08
C VAL A 229 19.62 -10.28 -28.70
N PRO A 230 18.50 -10.46 -29.45
CA PRO A 230 18.24 -11.72 -30.13
C PRO A 230 19.40 -12.01 -31.09
N ARG A 231 20.08 -13.14 -30.88
CA ARG A 231 21.13 -13.63 -31.78
C ARG A 231 20.57 -13.71 -33.19
N ARG A 232 20.99 -12.79 -34.07
CA ARG A 232 20.84 -12.94 -35.52
C ARG A 232 21.45 -14.27 -35.92
N ALA A 233 20.63 -15.13 -36.52
CA ALA A 233 21.08 -16.36 -37.15
C ALA A 233 22.22 -16.02 -38.13
N ARG A 234 23.40 -16.58 -37.87
CA ARG A 234 24.53 -16.51 -38.80
C ARG A 234 24.14 -17.32 -40.04
N HIS A 235 23.85 -16.61 -41.13
CA HIS A 235 23.90 -17.19 -42.46
C HIS A 235 25.32 -17.68 -42.71
N ILE A 236 25.45 -18.99 -42.89
CA ILE A 236 26.68 -19.65 -43.31
C ILE A 236 26.76 -19.43 -44.83
N HIS A 237 27.68 -18.57 -45.28
CA HIS A 237 28.10 -18.51 -46.67
C HIS A 237 29.53 -19.05 -46.75
N GLY A 238 29.70 -20.07 -47.57
CA GLY A 238 30.94 -20.81 -47.72
C GLY A 238 32.01 -20.10 -48.55
N SER A 239 33.24 -20.57 -48.38
CA SER A 239 34.39 -20.49 -49.30
C SER A 239 35.37 -21.53 -48.73
N ILE A 240 35.54 -22.74 -49.29
CA ILE A 240 36.32 -23.11 -50.49
C ILE A 240 37.62 -22.32 -50.61
N VAL A 241 38.75 -22.97 -50.32
CA VAL A 241 40.08 -23.02 -51.01
C VAL A 241 40.90 -24.03 -50.17
N ALA A 242 41.22 -25.27 -50.56
CA ALA A 242 41.97 -25.85 -51.70
C ALA A 242 43.51 -25.65 -51.63
N ALA A 243 44.21 -26.79 -51.54
CA ALA A 243 45.65 -27.06 -51.62
C ALA A 243 46.50 -26.86 -50.35
#